data_AF-A0A350Q745-F1
#
_entry.id   AF-A0A350Q745-F1
#
_cell.length_a   1.000
_cell.length_b   1.000
_cell.length_c   1.000
_cell.angle_alpha   90.00
_cell.angle_beta   90.00
_cell.angle_gamma   90.00
#
_symmetry.space_group_name_H-M   'P 1'
#
loop_
_entity.id
_entity.type
_entity.pdbx_description
1 polymer ?
#
loop_
_entity_poly.entity_id
_entity_poly.type
_entity_poly.pdbx_seq_one_letter_code
_entity_poly.pdbx_strand_id
1 'polypeptide(L)'
;FTSLYVGVVRAGEKSGALDHAFERLADHLERESELRSKLVSMSIYPVLLALVGAAAVSVLVLFVLPRFAELLLSSGATLPATAAAIVDMTTWLQT
;
A
#
# COMPACT_ATOMS: atom_id res chain seq x y z
N PHE A 1 5.45 21.68 -15.75
CA PHE A 1 4.44 22.69 -16.16
C PHE A 1 3.57 22.11 -17.25
N THR A 2 2.30 21.86 -16.94
CA THR A 2 1.33 21.32 -17.90
C THR A 2 0.91 22.39 -18.92
N SER A 3 0.45 21.97 -20.10
CA SER A 3 -0.09 22.87 -21.14
C SER A 3 -1.21 23.79 -20.61
N LEU A 4 -2.01 23.31 -19.65
CA LEU A 4 -3.02 24.10 -18.95
C LEU A 4 -2.42 25.31 -18.24
N TYR A 5 -1.34 25.12 -17.47
CA TYR A 5 -0.73 26.21 -16.69
C TYR A 5 -0.11 27.26 -17.61
N VAL A 6 0.55 26.81 -18.69
CA VAL A 6 1.08 27.71 -19.74
C VAL A 6 -0.06 28.48 -20.41
N GLY A 7 -1.21 27.84 -20.66
CA GLY A 7 -2.39 28.49 -21.20
C GLY A 7 -2.97 29.57 -20.29
N VAL A 8 -3.05 29.31 -18.99
CA VAL A 8 -3.52 30.28 -17.97
C VAL A 8 -2.59 31.49 -17.90
N VAL A 9 -1.27 31.27 -17.86
CA VAL A 9 -0.27 32.36 -17.85
C VAL A 9 -0.34 33.17 -19.15
N ARG A 10 -0.41 32.52 -20.32
CA ARG A 10 -0.50 33.22 -21.61
C ARG A 10 -1.79 34.02 -21.76
N ALA A 11 -2.90 33.53 -21.21
CA ALA A 11 -4.16 34.26 -21.18
C ALA A 11 -4.08 35.49 -20.26
N GLY A 12 -3.45 35.35 -19.08
CA GLY A 12 -3.18 36.45 -18.15
C GLY A 12 -2.23 37.50 -18.71
N GLU A 13 -1.20 37.09 -19.45
CA GLU A 13 -0.27 38.01 -20.12
C GLU A 13 -0.98 38.81 -21.21
N LYS A 14 -1.80 38.14 -22.05
CA LYS A 14 -2.56 38.80 -23.12
C LYS A 14 -3.61 39.79 -22.60
N SER A 15 -4.17 39.56 -21.42
CA SER A 15 -5.16 40.44 -20.79
C SER A 15 -4.57 41.44 -19.80
N GLY A 16 -3.26 41.40 -19.55
CA GLY A 16 -2.61 42.21 -18.50
C GLY A 16 -2.96 41.79 -17.06
N ALA A 17 -3.58 40.62 -16.87
CA ALA A 17 -4.02 40.09 -15.58
C ALA A 17 -3.16 38.90 -15.09
N LEU A 18 -1.83 39.03 -15.22
CA LEU A 18 -0.88 38.00 -14.79
C LEU A 18 -0.97 37.69 -13.29
N ASP A 19 -1.23 38.70 -12.47
CA ASP A 19 -1.39 38.55 -11.02
C ASP A 19 -2.49 37.55 -10.69
N HIS A 20 -3.70 37.78 -11.22
CA HIS A 20 -4.83 36.86 -11.07
C HIS A 20 -4.58 35.47 -11.68
N ALA A 21 -3.80 35.39 -12.77
CA ALA A 21 -3.45 34.10 -13.37
C ALA A 21 -2.55 33.28 -12.44
N PHE A 22 -1.56 33.92 -11.81
CA PHE A 22 -0.69 33.26 -10.84
C PHE A 22 -1.41 32.92 -9.53
N GLU A 23 -2.29 33.80 -9.04
CA GLU A 23 -3.11 33.56 -7.86
C GLU A 23 -3.99 32.30 -8.05
N ARG A 24 -4.66 32.18 -9.19
CA ARG A 24 -5.46 30.98 -9.51
C ARG A 24 -4.63 29.70 -9.61
N LEU A 25 -3.41 29.79 -10.13
CA LEU A 25 -2.51 28.64 -10.21
C LEU A 25 -1.98 28.24 -8.83
N ALA A 26 -1.65 29.22 -7.99
CA ALA A 26 -1.22 28.99 -6.61
C ALA A 26 -2.32 28.28 -5.81
N ASP A 27 -3.55 28.80 -5.83
CA ASP A 27 -4.72 28.18 -5.19
C ASP A 27 -4.92 26.72 -5.63
N HIS A 28 -4.77 26.47 -6.93
CA HIS A 28 -4.95 25.14 -7.49
C HIS A 28 -3.86 24.18 -7.00
N LEU A 29 -2.60 24.60 -7.04
CA LEU A 29 -1.46 23.80 -6.57
C LEU A 29 -1.53 23.54 -5.06
N GLU A 30 -1.98 24.52 -4.28
CA GLU A 30 -2.16 24.36 -2.84
C GLU A 30 -3.23 23.30 -2.54
N ARG A 31 -4.39 23.37 -3.22
CA ARG A 31 -5.44 22.34 -3.08
C ARG A 31 -4.97 20.96 -3.51
N GLU A 32 -4.23 20.84 -4.61
CA GLU A 32 -3.66 19.56 -5.04
C GLU A 32 -2.67 19.00 -4.00
N SER A 33 -1.81 19.87 -3.45
CA SER A 33 -0.85 19.51 -2.41
C SER A 33 -1.55 19.04 -1.13
N GLU A 34 -2.57 19.77 -0.67
CA GLU A 34 -3.37 19.40 0.49
C GLU A 34 -4.09 18.06 0.30
N LEU A 35 -4.71 17.86 -0.86
CA LEU A 35 -5.38 16.59 -1.20
C LEU A 35 -4.39 15.45 -1.21
N ARG A 36 -3.23 15.62 -1.87
CA ARG A 36 -2.19 14.61 -1.90
C ARG A 36 -1.67 14.30 -0.49
N SER A 37 -1.43 15.33 0.32
CA SER A 37 -0.98 15.19 1.71
C SER A 37 -1.99 14.41 2.55
N LYS A 38 -3.29 14.74 2.43
CA LYS A 38 -4.38 14.02 3.11
C LYS A 38 -4.44 12.55 2.68
N LEU A 39 -4.36 12.27 1.38
CA LEU A 39 -4.39 10.90 0.85
C LEU A 39 -3.20 10.08 1.35
N VAL A 40 -1.99 10.65 1.35
CA VAL A 40 -0.79 9.99 1.87
C VAL A 40 -0.94 9.75 3.37
N SER A 41 -1.39 10.76 4.14
CA SER A 41 -1.57 10.62 5.59
C SER A 41 -2.56 9.50 5.95
N MET A 42 -3.70 9.42 5.25
CA MET A 42 -4.69 8.37 5.48
C MET A 42 -4.23 6.98 5.06
N SER A 43 -3.30 6.84 4.12
CA SER A 43 -2.81 5.53 3.66
C SER A 43 -1.73 4.93 4.55
N ILE A 44 -1.07 5.74 5.39
CA ILE A 44 0.00 5.28 6.30
C ILE A 44 -0.50 4.16 7.21
N TYR A 45 -1.64 4.35 7.89
CA TYR A 45 -2.16 3.36 8.84
C TYR A 45 -2.54 2.03 8.15
N PRO A 46 -3.36 2.01 7.08
CA PRO A 46 -3.66 0.79 6.34
C PRO A 46 -2.42 0.06 5.83
N VAL A 47 -1.44 0.79 5.28
CA VAL A 47 -0.20 0.19 4.74
C VAL A 47 0.64 -0.43 5.85
N LEU A 48 0.83 0.28 6.98
CA LEU A 48 1.55 -0.26 8.13
C LEU A 48 0.87 -1.52 8.68
N LEU A 49 -0.45 -1.48 8.86
CA LEU A 49 -1.20 -2.63 9.37
C LEU A 49 -1.14 -3.82 8.41
N ALA A 50 -1.29 -3.58 7.11
CA ALA A 50 -1.17 -4.61 6.09
C ALA A 50 0.23 -5.22 6.07
N LEU A 51 1.29 -4.42 6.17
CA LEU A 51 2.68 -4.90 6.21
C LEU A 51 2.95 -5.75 7.45
N VAL A 52 2.60 -5.24 8.64
CA VAL A 52 2.83 -5.96 9.91
C VAL A 52 1.97 -7.23 9.98
N GLY A 53 0.70 -7.15 9.57
CA GLY A 53 -0.20 -8.29 9.53
C GLY A 53 0.26 -9.36 8.55
N ALA A 54 0.66 -8.97 7.33
CA ALA A 54 1.22 -9.88 6.35
C ALA A 54 2.50 -10.55 6.89
N ALA A 55 3.42 -9.77 7.48
CA ALA A 55 4.63 -10.32 8.09
C ALA A 55 4.32 -11.33 9.21
N ALA A 56 3.37 -11.03 10.10
CA ALA A 56 2.97 -11.93 11.17
C ALA A 56 2.36 -13.23 10.64
N VAL A 57 1.46 -13.14 9.66
CA VAL A 57 0.85 -14.32 8.99
C VAL A 57 1.92 -15.13 8.28
N SER A 58 2.85 -14.49 7.56
CA SER A 58 3.97 -15.18 6.91
C SER A 58 4.84 -15.93 7.93
N VAL A 59 5.15 -15.32 9.08
CA VAL A 59 5.91 -16.01 10.13
C VAL A 59 5.15 -17.22 10.67
N LEU A 60 3.85 -17.06 10.91
CA LEU A 60 2.99 -18.14 11.40
C LEU A 60 2.95 -19.32 10.42
N VAL A 61 2.72 -19.04 9.13
CA VAL A 61 2.59 -20.07 8.10
C VAL A 61 3.94 -20.71 7.76
N LEU A 62 5.00 -19.92 7.58
CA LEU A 62 6.30 -20.44 7.14
C LEU A 62 7.09 -21.15 8.25
N PHE A 63 6.95 -20.73 9.52
CA PHE A 63 7.80 -21.27 10.59
C PHE A 63 7.02 -22.01 11.68
N VAL A 64 5.87 -21.47 12.11
CA VAL A 64 5.14 -22.03 13.26
C VAL A 64 4.34 -23.26 12.86
N LEU A 65 3.60 -23.18 11.75
CA LEU A 65 2.77 -24.26 11.23
C LEU A 65 3.54 -25.56 10.92
N PRO A 66 4.71 -25.53 10.23
CA PRO A 66 5.49 -26.72 9.94
C PRO A 66 5.99 -27.41 11.21
N ARG A 67 6.50 -26.63 12.18
CA ARG A 67 6.93 -27.18 13.48
C ARG A 67 5.78 -27.83 14.24
N PHE A 68 4.60 -27.21 14.21
CA PHE A 68 3.43 -27.79 14.84
C PHE A 68 3.01 -29.10 14.17
N ALA A 69 3.08 -29.16 12.83
CA ALA A 69 2.81 -30.37 12.07
C ALA A 69 3.78 -31.51 12.39
N GLU A 70 5.07 -31.23 12.49
CA GLU A 70 6.09 -32.20 12.93
C GLU A 70 5.80 -32.75 14.33
N LEU A 71 5.39 -31.89 15.28
CA LEU A 71 5.03 -32.31 16.64
C LEU A 71 3.84 -33.27 16.66
N LEU A 72 2.78 -33.01 15.87
CA LEU A 72 1.63 -33.93 15.77
C LEU A 72 2.04 -35.29 15.21
N LEU A 73 2.82 -35.29 14.11
CA LEU A 73 3.28 -36.52 13.47
C LEU A 73 4.20 -37.33 14.39
N SER A 74 5.07 -36.67 15.16
CA SER A 74 5.92 -37.33 16.18
C SER A 74 5.13 -37.94 17.34
N SER A 75 3.91 -37.45 17.59
CA SER A 75 3.00 -37.96 18.62
C SER A 75 2.11 -39.12 18.13
N GLY A 76 2.27 -39.55 16.87
CA GLY A 76 1.45 -40.59 16.25
C GLY A 76 0.07 -40.12 15.76
N ALA A 77 -0.19 -38.80 15.79
CA ALA A 77 -1.43 -38.21 15.31
C ALA A 77 -1.31 -37.81 13.84
N THR A 78 -2.39 -38.01 13.07
CA THR A 78 -2.47 -37.59 11.67
C THR A 78 -3.02 -36.16 11.57
N LEU A 79 -2.46 -35.36 10.66
CA LEU A 79 -2.97 -34.03 10.38
C LEU A 79 -4.35 -34.09 9.71
N PRO A 80 -5.34 -33.28 10.14
CA PRO A 80 -6.58 -33.09 9.41
C PRO A 80 -6.31 -32.57 7.99
N ALA A 81 -7.16 -32.94 7.02
CA ALA A 81 -6.97 -32.60 5.61
C ALA A 81 -6.76 -31.09 5.36
N THR A 82 -7.42 -30.23 6.14
CA THR A 82 -7.29 -28.77 6.05
C THR A 82 -5.91 -28.27 6.50
N ALA A 83 -5.34 -28.85 7.56
CA ALA A 83 -4.00 -28.50 8.03
C ALA A 83 -2.91 -29.06 7.10
N ALA A 84 -3.10 -30.29 6.59
CA ALA A 84 -2.18 -30.92 5.65
C ALA A 84 -2.03 -30.09 4.35
N ALA A 85 -3.13 -29.56 3.81
CA ALA A 85 -3.09 -28.71 2.61
C ALA A 85 -2.29 -27.41 2.81
N ILE A 86 -2.36 -26.81 4.01
CA ILE A 86 -1.60 -25.60 4.33
C ILE A 86 -0.10 -25.91 4.45
N VAL A 87 0.26 -27.03 5.08
CA VAL A 87 1.65 -27.48 5.20
C VAL A 87 2.23 -27.78 3.82
N ASP A 88 1.50 -28.48 2.95
CA ASP A 88 1.94 -28.81 1.58
C ASP A 88 2.16 -27.56 0.71
N MET A 89 1.29 -26.55 0.86
CA MET A 89 1.50 -25.26 0.19
C MET A 89 2.72 -24.51 0.74
N THR A 90 2.99 -24.64 2.04
CA THR A 90 4.13 -24.01 2.70
C THR A 90 5.46 -24.65 2.29
N THR A 91 5.51 -25.98 2.21
CA THR A 91 6.70 -26.71 1.74
C THR A 91 7.01 -26.39 0.28
N TRP A 92 5.97 -26.21 -0.56
CA TRP A 92 6.14 -25.75 -1.94
C TRP A 92 6.80 -24.36 -2.03
N LEU A 93 6.42 -23.43 -1.14
CA LEU A 93 7.03 -22.09 -1.07
C LEU A 93 8.47 -22.07 -0.54
N GLN A 94 8.92 -23.14 0.13
CA GLN A 94 10.26 -23.28 0.70
C GLN A 94 11.23 -24.05 -0.20
N THR A 95 10.76 -24.61 -1.31
CA THR A 95 11.58 -25.36 -2.29
C THR A 95 12.11 -24.42 -3.38
#